data_AF-A0A7K4SHT0-F1
#
_entry.id   AF-A0A7K4SHT0-F1
#
_cell.length_a   1.000
_cell.length_b   1.000
_cell.length_c   1.000
_cell.angle_alpha   90.00
_cell.angle_beta   90.00
_cell.angle_gamma   90.00
#
_symmetry.space_group_name_H-M   'P 1'
#
loop_
_entity.id
_entity.type
_entity.pdbx_description
1 polymer ?
#
loop_
_entity_poly.entity_id
_entity_poly.type
_entity_poly.pdbx_seq_one_letter_code
_entity_poly.pdbx_strand_id
1 'polypeptide(L)'
;LHDKGLLLRLYTQNIDGLERAAGIPPDRLVEAHGTFATATCTVCRRKFPGEDFRGDVMADKVPHCRVCTGVVKPDIVFFGEELPQRFFLHVTDFPMADLLLVIGTSLEVEPFASLAGAVRSSVPRVLINRDLVGPFAWRQRHNDVTQLGDVVSGVEILVELLDWKKDMQTLMQKEKEKVGRGSE
;
A
#
# COMPACT_ATOMS: atom_id res chain seq x y z
N LEU A 1 13.88 3.97 -1.83
CA LEU A 1 13.41 4.94 -0.81
C LEU A 1 13.68 4.46 0.61
N HIS A 2 13.13 3.32 1.04
CA HIS A 2 13.31 2.79 2.40
C HIS A 2 14.78 2.62 2.79
N ASP A 3 15.56 1.87 2.02
CA ASP A 3 16.98 1.58 2.29
C ASP A 3 17.87 2.83 2.33
N LYS A 4 17.42 3.93 1.71
CA LYS A 4 18.11 5.22 1.72
C LYS A 4 17.65 6.13 2.87
N GLY A 5 16.78 5.66 3.75
CA GLY A 5 16.28 6.40 4.92
C GLY A 5 15.25 7.49 4.59
N LEU A 6 14.68 7.49 3.39
CA LEU A 6 13.80 8.57 2.89
C LEU A 6 12.31 8.24 3.04
N LEU A 7 11.95 7.00 3.35
CA LEU A 7 10.56 6.59 3.48
C LEU A 7 10.05 6.82 4.91
N LEU A 8 9.24 7.85 5.11
CA LEU A 8 8.52 8.05 6.38
C LEU A 8 7.50 6.93 6.60
N ARG A 9 6.55 6.79 5.67
CA ARG A 9 5.50 5.78 5.67
C ARG A 9 5.03 5.49 4.25
N LEU A 10 4.58 4.27 4.00
CA LEU A 10 3.86 3.85 2.81
C LEU A 10 2.41 3.56 3.18
N TYR A 11 1.47 4.29 2.57
CA TYR A 11 0.04 4.03 2.66
C TYR A 11 -0.42 3.34 1.38
N THR A 12 -1.04 2.16 1.49
CA THR A 12 -1.54 1.40 0.34
C THR A 12 -3.04 1.12 0.47
N GLN A 13 -3.75 1.20 -0.65
CA GLN A 13 -5.13 0.73 -0.80
C GLN A 13 -5.19 -0.74 -1.25
N ASN A 14 -4.06 -1.28 -1.71
CA ASN A 14 -3.98 -2.63 -2.23
C ASN A 14 -4.05 -3.64 -1.08
N ILE A 15 -4.55 -4.83 -1.41
CA ILE A 15 -4.65 -5.96 -0.48
C ILE A 15 -3.78 -7.14 -0.93
N ASP A 16 -3.06 -7.03 -2.04
CA ASP A 16 -2.23 -8.09 -2.61
C ASP A 16 -1.00 -8.43 -1.76
N GLY A 17 -0.56 -7.52 -0.88
CA GLY A 17 0.59 -7.71 0.01
C GLY A 17 1.95 -7.56 -0.67
N LEU A 18 2.01 -7.03 -1.89
CA LEU A 18 3.26 -6.88 -2.64
C LEU A 18 4.24 -5.91 -1.97
N GLU A 19 3.78 -4.96 -1.16
CA GLU A 19 4.66 -4.07 -0.41
C GLU A 19 5.45 -4.85 0.66
N ARG A 20 4.81 -5.81 1.32
CA ARG A 20 5.49 -6.72 2.26
C ARG A 20 6.45 -7.64 1.51
N ALA A 21 6.01 -8.19 0.37
CA ALA A 21 6.84 -9.05 -0.46
C ALA A 21 8.09 -8.31 -0.99
N ALA A 22 7.97 -7.02 -1.28
CA ALA A 22 9.08 -6.14 -1.65
C ALA A 22 9.99 -5.75 -0.47
N GLY A 23 9.70 -6.20 0.76
CA GLY A 23 10.54 -6.00 1.93
C GLY A 23 10.25 -4.72 2.72
N ILE A 24 9.12 -4.03 2.48
CA ILE A 24 8.74 -2.89 3.32
C ILE A 24 8.39 -3.38 4.73
N PRO A 25 9.08 -2.90 5.77
CA PRO A 25 8.87 -3.43 7.11
C PRO A 25 7.52 -2.98 7.68
N PRO A 26 6.88 -3.77 8.56
CA PRO A 26 5.53 -3.49 9.05
C PRO A 26 5.38 -2.13 9.74
N ASP A 27 6.43 -1.59 10.37
CA ASP A 27 6.40 -0.27 10.96
C ASP A 27 6.25 0.82 9.89
N ARG A 28 6.80 0.64 8.69
CA ARG A 28 6.69 1.60 7.58
C ARG A 28 5.42 1.46 6.76
N LEU A 29 4.63 0.42 6.97
CA LEU A 29 3.47 0.11 6.15
C LEU A 29 2.13 0.42 6.87
N VAL A 30 1.22 1.03 6.12
CA VAL A 30 -0.19 1.20 6.45
C VAL A 30 -1.02 0.61 5.31
N GLU A 31 -1.54 -0.59 5.54
CA GLU A 31 -2.51 -1.26 4.67
C GLU A 31 -3.91 -0.70 4.97
N ALA A 32 -4.30 0.36 4.26
CA ALA A 32 -5.52 1.10 4.55
C ALA A 32 -6.78 0.25 4.37
N HIS A 33 -6.79 -0.65 3.38
CA HIS A 33 -7.90 -1.56 3.13
C HIS A 33 -7.67 -2.96 3.72
N GLY A 34 -6.75 -3.07 4.68
CA GLY A 34 -6.46 -4.32 5.37
C GLY A 34 -5.59 -5.27 4.54
N THR A 35 -5.54 -6.54 4.93
CA THR A 35 -4.55 -7.48 4.43
C THR A 35 -5.06 -8.92 4.47
N PHE A 36 -4.57 -9.76 3.55
CA PHE A 36 -4.74 -11.22 3.62
C PHE A 36 -3.75 -11.89 4.58
N ALA A 37 -2.77 -11.16 5.13
CA ALA A 37 -1.76 -11.74 6.03
C ALA A 37 -2.36 -12.27 7.35
N THR A 38 -3.51 -11.72 7.77
CA THR A 38 -4.23 -12.14 8.99
C THR A 38 -5.72 -12.28 8.71
N ALA A 39 -6.40 -13.04 9.56
CA ALA A 39 -7.84 -13.24 9.50
C ALA A 39 -8.45 -13.27 10.90
N THR A 40 -9.70 -12.83 11.02
CA THR A 40 -10.44 -12.74 12.28
C THR A 40 -11.76 -13.50 12.20
N CYS A 41 -12.05 -14.31 13.20
CA CYS A 41 -13.37 -14.93 13.34
C CYS A 41 -14.45 -13.86 13.56
N THR A 42 -15.53 -13.92 12.77
CA THR A 42 -16.63 -12.95 12.84
C THR A 42 -17.45 -13.05 14.12
N VAL A 43 -17.38 -14.19 14.83
CA VAL A 43 -18.13 -14.45 16.07
C VAL A 43 -17.26 -14.19 17.30
N CYS A 44 -16.23 -15.00 17.53
CA CYS A 44 -15.42 -14.92 18.75
C CYS A 44 -14.26 -13.92 18.68
N ARG A 45 -14.07 -13.22 17.54
CA ARG A 45 -13.03 -12.22 17.31
C ARG A 45 -11.58 -12.73 17.48
N ARG A 46 -11.38 -14.04 17.56
CA ARG A 46 -10.04 -14.65 17.58
C ARG A 46 -9.34 -14.37 16.25
N LYS A 47 -8.09 -13.94 16.34
CA LYS A 47 -7.20 -13.71 15.20
C LYS A 47 -6.41 -14.95 14.85
N PHE A 48 -6.10 -15.07 13.57
CA PHE A 48 -5.36 -16.18 12.99
C PHE A 48 -4.41 -15.64 11.90
N PRO A 49 -3.30 -16.33 11.63
CA PRO A 49 -2.57 -16.16 10.38
C PRO A 49 -3.48 -16.42 9.18
N GLY A 50 -3.40 -15.61 8.13
CA GLY A 50 -4.18 -15.82 6.92
C GLY A 50 -3.83 -17.14 6.22
N GLU A 51 -2.56 -17.55 6.31
CA GLU A 51 -2.05 -18.79 5.74
C GLU A 51 -2.77 -20.05 6.28
N ASP A 52 -3.25 -20.01 7.53
CA ASP A 52 -4.00 -21.11 8.16
C ASP A 52 -5.27 -21.50 7.38
N PHE A 53 -5.79 -20.58 6.55
CA PHE A 53 -7.02 -20.75 5.78
C PHE A 53 -6.79 -20.68 4.27
N ARG A 54 -5.53 -20.53 3.81
CA ARG A 54 -5.21 -20.48 2.37
C ARG A 54 -5.70 -21.73 1.66
N GLY A 55 -5.51 -22.90 2.27
CA GLY A 55 -5.96 -24.19 1.72
C GLY A 55 -7.48 -24.27 1.56
N ASP A 56 -8.25 -23.74 2.52
CA ASP A 56 -9.72 -23.70 2.42
C ASP A 56 -10.15 -22.79 1.27
N VAL A 57 -9.59 -21.58 1.18
CA VAL A 57 -9.90 -20.60 0.13
C VAL A 57 -9.57 -21.15 -1.26
N MET A 58 -8.41 -21.80 -1.43
CA MET A 58 -7.98 -22.39 -2.71
C MET A 58 -8.81 -23.61 -3.12
N ALA A 59 -9.54 -24.21 -2.17
CA ALA A 59 -10.44 -25.32 -2.40
C ALA A 59 -11.92 -24.87 -2.48
N ASP A 60 -12.18 -23.58 -2.63
CA ASP A 60 -13.52 -22.97 -2.65
C ASP A 60 -14.36 -23.28 -1.39
N LYS A 61 -13.70 -23.45 -0.24
CA LYS A 61 -14.35 -23.71 1.05
C LYS A 61 -14.39 -22.45 1.90
N VAL A 62 -15.53 -22.22 2.55
CA VAL A 62 -15.65 -21.15 3.55
C VAL A 62 -14.84 -21.53 4.79
N PRO A 63 -13.84 -20.74 5.20
CA PRO A 63 -13.04 -21.03 6.38
C PRO A 63 -13.85 -20.81 7.66
N HIS A 64 -13.78 -21.76 8.58
CA HIS A 64 -14.49 -21.73 9.85
C HIS A 64 -13.54 -21.78 11.04
N CYS A 65 -13.92 -21.09 12.11
CA CYS A 65 -13.15 -20.99 13.33
C CYS A 65 -13.09 -22.36 14.01
N ARG A 66 -11.86 -22.83 14.27
CA ARG A 66 -11.58 -24.11 14.95
C ARG A 66 -12.10 -24.19 16.39
N VAL A 67 -12.69 -23.11 16.93
CA VAL A 67 -13.13 -22.98 18.33
C VAL A 67 -14.64 -22.82 18.44
N CYS A 68 -15.22 -21.90 17.66
CA CYS A 68 -16.64 -21.53 17.79
C CYS A 68 -17.44 -21.72 16.50
N THR A 69 -16.84 -22.37 15.49
CA THR A 69 -17.43 -22.67 14.18
C THR A 69 -17.98 -21.45 13.42
N GLY A 70 -17.69 -20.23 13.85
CA GLY A 70 -18.05 -19.01 13.11
C GLY A 70 -17.16 -18.82 11.89
N VAL A 71 -17.66 -18.12 10.87
CA VAL A 71 -16.89 -17.80 9.66
C VAL A 71 -15.62 -17.02 10.05
N VAL A 72 -14.50 -17.36 9.42
CA VAL A 72 -13.25 -16.60 9.54
C VAL A 72 -13.11 -15.71 8.32
N LYS A 73 -13.03 -14.39 8.55
CA LYS A 73 -12.91 -13.40 7.49
C LYS A 73 -11.46 -12.90 7.46
N PRO A 74 -10.79 -12.83 6.29
CA PRO A 74 -9.52 -12.13 6.16
C PRO A 74 -9.63 -10.69 6.69
N ASP A 75 -8.56 -10.14 7.23
CA ASP A 75 -8.55 -8.78 7.80
C ASP A 75 -8.47 -7.70 6.70
N ILE A 76 -9.26 -7.87 5.63
CA ILE A 76 -9.54 -6.91 4.57
C ILE A 76 -10.76 -6.07 4.95
N VAL A 77 -10.76 -4.80 4.58
CA VAL A 77 -11.87 -3.88 4.84
C VAL A 77 -12.92 -4.04 3.76
N PHE A 78 -14.13 -4.41 4.16
CA PHE A 78 -15.30 -4.41 3.28
C PHE A 78 -16.00 -3.05 3.32
N PHE A 79 -16.80 -2.76 2.31
CA PHE A 79 -17.62 -1.55 2.32
C PHE A 79 -18.52 -1.49 3.56
N GLY A 80 -18.47 -0.36 4.25
CA GLY A 80 -19.20 -0.13 5.51
C GLY A 80 -18.43 -0.55 6.77
N GLU A 81 -17.27 -1.19 6.65
CA GLU A 81 -16.38 -1.45 7.79
C GLU A 81 -15.48 -0.24 8.09
N GLU A 82 -15.05 -0.13 9.35
CA GLU A 82 -14.07 0.87 9.76
C GLU A 82 -12.68 0.53 9.20
N LEU A 83 -11.93 1.57 8.83
CA LEU A 83 -10.52 1.41 8.47
C LEU A 83 -9.67 0.95 9.66
N PRO A 84 -8.56 0.24 9.42
CA PRO A 84 -7.69 -0.22 10.50
C PRO A 84 -7.13 0.95 11.30
N GLN A 85 -6.92 0.75 12.61
CA GLN A 85 -6.39 1.79 13.50
C GLN A 85 -5.09 2.44 12.99
N ARG A 86 -4.25 1.67 12.29
CA ARG A 86 -3.00 2.17 11.69
C ARG A 86 -3.22 3.24 10.63
N PHE A 87 -4.40 3.28 9.98
CA PHE A 87 -4.75 4.33 9.02
C PHE A 87 -4.67 5.72 9.64
N PHE A 88 -5.03 5.87 10.92
CA PHE A 88 -5.04 7.15 11.62
C PHE A 88 -3.65 7.69 11.98
N LEU A 89 -2.57 6.93 11.72
CA LEU A 89 -1.20 7.45 11.80
C LEU A 89 -0.97 8.63 10.83
N HIS A 90 -1.85 8.82 9.85
CA HIS A 90 -1.73 9.95 8.91
C HIS A 90 -1.78 11.31 9.64
N VAL A 91 -2.47 11.38 10.79
CA VAL A 91 -2.56 12.60 11.61
C VAL A 91 -1.18 13.05 12.10
N THR A 92 -0.27 12.10 12.37
CA THR A 92 1.11 12.40 12.76
C THR A 92 2.08 12.42 11.59
N ASP A 93 1.88 11.57 10.59
CA ASP A 93 2.83 11.41 9.49
C ASP A 93 2.76 12.59 8.49
N PHE A 94 1.56 13.05 8.15
CA PHE A 94 1.37 14.05 7.08
C PHE A 94 1.89 15.45 7.45
N PRO A 95 1.79 15.92 8.72
CA PRO A 95 2.47 17.14 9.14
C PRO A 95 4.00 17.05 9.07
N MET A 96 4.57 15.86 9.18
CA MET A 96 6.02 15.62 9.16
C MET A 96 6.57 15.43 7.74
N ALA A 97 5.73 15.03 6.79
CA ALA A 97 6.12 14.84 5.41
C ALA A 97 6.67 16.12 4.77
N ASP A 98 7.70 15.95 3.95
CA ASP A 98 8.35 16.97 3.13
C ASP A 98 8.12 16.76 1.63
N LEU A 99 7.69 15.56 1.22
CA LEU A 99 7.27 15.17 -0.12
C LEU A 99 6.14 14.14 -0.05
N LEU A 100 5.13 14.27 -0.92
CA LEU A 100 4.11 13.24 -1.12
C LEU A 100 4.23 12.64 -2.51
N LEU A 101 4.49 11.33 -2.60
CA LEU A 101 4.38 10.56 -3.84
C LEU A 101 3.03 9.85 -3.88
N VAL A 102 2.25 10.09 -4.93
CA VAL A 102 0.97 9.44 -5.20
C VAL A 102 1.12 8.64 -6.49
N ILE A 103 0.97 7.31 -6.40
CA ILE A 103 1.30 6.40 -7.50
C ILE A 103 0.12 5.44 -7.73
N GLY A 104 -0.36 5.35 -8.96
CA GLY A 104 -1.27 4.29 -9.40
C GLY A 104 -2.63 4.22 -8.68
N THR A 105 -3.32 5.34 -8.49
CA THR A 105 -4.66 5.36 -7.87
C THR A 105 -5.56 6.40 -8.53
N SER A 106 -6.88 6.15 -8.56
CA SER A 106 -7.87 7.14 -9.04
C SER A 106 -8.22 8.20 -7.99
N LEU A 107 -7.86 8.01 -6.72
CA LEU A 107 -8.26 8.87 -5.60
C LEU A 107 -9.79 9.12 -5.54
N GLU A 108 -10.58 8.07 -5.76
CA GLU A 108 -12.05 8.16 -5.70
C GLU A 108 -12.64 7.59 -4.39
N VAL A 109 -11.88 6.76 -3.68
CA VAL A 109 -12.36 6.06 -2.48
C VAL A 109 -11.93 6.82 -1.23
N GLU A 110 -12.92 7.27 -0.46
CA GLU A 110 -12.71 7.92 0.83
C GLU A 110 -12.64 6.92 1.99
N PRO A 111 -11.95 7.27 3.10
CA PRO A 111 -11.22 8.51 3.37
C PRO A 111 -9.81 8.57 2.76
N PHE A 112 -9.39 7.60 1.94
CA PHE A 112 -8.03 7.54 1.40
C PHE A 112 -7.75 8.69 0.41
N ALA A 113 -8.70 9.00 -0.46
CA ALA A 113 -8.58 10.09 -1.43
C ALA A 113 -8.24 11.44 -0.78
N SER A 114 -8.86 11.72 0.37
CA SER A 114 -8.60 12.93 1.17
C SER A 114 -7.16 13.06 1.67
N LEU A 115 -6.41 11.95 1.80
CA LEU A 115 -4.99 11.99 2.20
C LEU A 115 -4.16 12.82 1.23
N ALA A 116 -4.47 12.79 -0.07
CA ALA A 116 -3.74 13.59 -1.06
C ALA A 116 -3.76 15.10 -0.71
N GLY A 117 -4.80 15.59 -0.03
CA GLY A 117 -4.92 16.96 0.43
C GLY A 117 -4.37 17.24 1.84
N ALA A 118 -3.99 16.21 2.60
CA ALA A 118 -3.69 16.34 4.04
C ALA A 118 -2.26 16.84 4.36
N VAL A 119 -1.32 16.76 3.41
CA VAL A 119 0.02 17.35 3.59
C VAL A 119 -0.04 18.88 3.53
N ARG A 120 0.90 19.54 4.23
CA ARG A 120 1.02 21.02 4.27
C ARG A 120 1.04 21.61 2.85
N SER A 121 0.53 22.83 2.68
CA SER A 121 0.46 23.49 1.37
C SER A 121 1.82 23.70 0.71
N SER A 122 2.89 23.84 1.49
CA SER A 122 4.27 23.98 1.02
C SER A 122 4.92 22.68 0.56
N VAL A 123 4.35 21.52 0.92
CA VAL A 123 4.91 20.20 0.59
C VAL A 123 4.58 19.87 -0.88
N PRO A 124 5.59 19.63 -1.73
CA PRO A 124 5.35 19.19 -3.10
C PRO A 124 4.61 17.84 -3.11
N ARG A 125 3.71 17.70 -4.10
CA ARG A 125 3.01 16.43 -4.34
C ARG A 125 3.30 15.99 -5.75
N VAL A 126 3.75 14.75 -5.93
CA VAL A 126 4.06 14.17 -7.24
C VAL A 126 3.07 13.06 -7.52
N LEU A 127 2.32 13.19 -8.61
CA LEU A 127 1.43 12.15 -9.12
C LEU A 127 2.12 11.39 -10.25
N ILE A 128 2.31 10.08 -10.10
CA ILE A 128 2.71 9.18 -11.18
C ILE A 128 1.52 8.26 -11.47
N ASN A 129 0.77 8.55 -12.52
CA ASN A 129 -0.48 7.85 -12.80
C ASN A 129 -0.83 7.92 -14.27
N ARG A 130 -1.67 7.01 -14.76
CA ARG A 130 -2.13 7.07 -16.16
C ARG A 130 -2.89 8.35 -16.46
N ASP A 131 -3.81 8.70 -15.57
CA ASP A 131 -4.76 9.79 -15.76
C ASP A 131 -4.57 10.86 -14.66
N LEU A 132 -4.92 12.11 -14.98
CA LEU A 132 -4.97 13.19 -14.00
C LEU A 132 -6.20 13.00 -13.12
N VAL A 133 -6.00 12.92 -11.79
CA VAL A 133 -7.04 12.44 -10.87
C VAL A 133 -7.04 13.21 -9.55
N GLY A 134 -8.11 13.05 -8.78
CA GLY A 134 -8.14 13.56 -7.41
C GLY A 134 -7.99 15.10 -7.36
N PRO A 135 -7.51 15.61 -6.22
CA PRO A 135 -7.16 17.01 -6.08
C PRO A 135 -6.14 17.53 -7.12
N PHE A 136 -5.39 16.67 -7.82
CA PHE A 136 -4.51 17.10 -8.91
C PHE A 136 -5.29 17.50 -10.18
N ALA A 137 -6.54 17.07 -10.33
CA ALA A 137 -7.39 17.49 -11.44
C ALA A 137 -8.20 18.74 -11.11
N TRP A 138 -8.79 18.83 -9.92
CA TRP A 138 -9.76 19.88 -9.57
C TRP A 138 -9.29 20.90 -8.51
N ARG A 139 -8.14 20.68 -7.85
CA ARG A 139 -7.61 21.58 -6.80
C ARG A 139 -6.09 21.58 -6.77
N GLN A 140 -5.48 21.91 -7.90
CA GLN A 140 -4.04 21.94 -8.08
C GLN A 140 -3.37 22.96 -7.14
N ARG A 141 -2.21 22.58 -6.63
CA ARG A 141 -1.29 23.45 -5.91
C ARG A 141 -0.16 23.88 -6.86
N HIS A 142 0.45 25.02 -6.57
CA HIS A 142 1.58 25.55 -7.34
C HIS A 142 2.81 24.63 -7.37
N ASN A 143 2.92 23.71 -6.41
CA ASN A 143 4.00 22.74 -6.23
C ASN A 143 3.57 21.30 -6.50
N ASP A 144 2.44 21.10 -7.19
CA ASP A 144 2.07 19.79 -7.72
C ASP A 144 2.87 19.49 -9.00
N VAL A 145 3.32 18.24 -9.13
CA VAL A 145 3.97 17.72 -10.32
C VAL A 145 3.23 16.48 -10.77
N THR A 146 3.01 16.34 -12.07
CA THR A 146 2.28 15.21 -12.65
C THR A 146 3.12 14.55 -13.75
N GLN A 147 3.34 13.25 -13.60
CA GLN A 147 3.94 12.37 -14.60
C GLN A 147 2.85 11.42 -15.09
N LEU A 148 2.25 11.76 -16.23
CA LEU A 148 1.16 10.97 -16.79
C LEU A 148 1.69 9.83 -17.67
N GLY A 149 1.00 8.70 -17.66
CA GLY A 149 1.30 7.52 -18.47
C GLY A 149 1.47 6.25 -17.65
N ASP A 150 2.21 5.30 -18.19
CA ASP A 150 2.50 4.04 -17.51
C ASP A 150 3.32 4.28 -16.21
N VAL A 151 2.93 3.60 -15.14
CA VAL A 151 3.53 3.77 -13.81
C VAL A 151 4.98 3.30 -13.80
N VAL A 152 5.32 2.21 -14.50
CA VAL A 152 6.70 1.70 -14.56
C VAL A 152 7.59 2.73 -15.22
N SER A 153 7.19 3.22 -16.39
CA SER A 153 7.89 4.27 -17.13
C SER A 153 8.09 5.54 -16.28
N GLY A 154 7.05 5.98 -15.57
CA GLY A 154 7.12 7.16 -14.70
C GLY A 154 8.06 6.98 -13.52
N VAL A 155 8.08 5.79 -12.91
CA VAL A 155 9.04 5.46 -11.84
C VAL A 155 10.47 5.37 -12.38
N GLU A 156 10.68 4.82 -13.58
CA GLU A 156 12.00 4.75 -14.21
C GLU A 156 12.58 6.14 -14.48
N ILE A 157 11.76 7.10 -14.93
CA ILE A 157 12.17 8.51 -15.08
C ILE A 157 12.65 9.07 -13.74
N LEU A 158 11.88 8.86 -12.67
CA LEU A 158 12.27 9.32 -11.33
C LEU A 158 13.58 8.67 -10.85
N VAL A 159 13.72 7.36 -11.07
CA VAL A 159 14.94 6.60 -10.73
C VAL A 159 16.14 7.12 -11.51
N GLU A 160 15.98 7.48 -12.78
CA GLU A 160 17.04 8.04 -13.62
C GLU A 160 17.44 9.45 -13.16
N LEU A 161 16.46 10.32 -12.86
CA LEU A 161 16.71 11.67 -12.33
C LEU A 161 17.41 11.67 -10.96
N LEU A 162 17.21 10.63 -10.16
CA LEU A 162 17.86 10.44 -8.86
C LEU A 162 19.22 9.75 -8.95
N ASP A 163 19.66 9.37 -10.16
CA ASP A 163 20.87 8.57 -10.40
C ASP A 163 20.85 7.22 -9.65
N TRP A 164 19.68 6.59 -9.55
CA TRP A 164 19.47 5.32 -8.85
C TRP A 164 19.32 4.11 -9.78
N LYS A 165 19.55 4.27 -11.08
CA LYS A 165 19.30 3.23 -12.09
C LYS A 165 20.04 1.92 -11.78
N LYS A 166 21.33 2.00 -11.44
CA LYS A 166 22.15 0.83 -11.09
C LYS A 166 21.68 0.17 -9.79
N ASP A 167 21.37 0.97 -8.77
CA ASP A 167 20.85 0.47 -7.49
C ASP A 167 19.53 -0.29 -7.70
N MET A 168 18.62 0.28 -8.49
CA MET A 168 17.32 -0.31 -8.78
C MET A 168 17.45 -1.62 -9.58
N GLN A 169 18.31 -1.66 -10.61
CA GLN A 169 18.58 -2.87 -11.37
C GLN A 169 19.16 -3.99 -10.49
N THR A 170 20.10 -3.64 -9.61
CA THR A 170 20.71 -4.58 -8.66
C THR A 170 19.67 -5.15 -7.69
N LEU A 171 18.81 -4.29 -7.15
CA LEU A 171 17.72 -4.69 -6.27
C LEU A 171 16.75 -5.63 -6.99
N MET A 172 16.28 -5.25 -8.18
CA MET A 172 15.34 -6.07 -8.96
C MET A 172 15.93 -7.44 -9.33
N GLN A 173 17.21 -7.51 -9.67
CA GLN A 173 17.88 -8.77 -9.97
C GLN A 173 17.93 -9.67 -8.72
N LYS A 174 18.34 -9.11 -7.58
CA LYS A 174 18.40 -9.82 -6.30
C LYS A 174 17.03 -10.37 -5.87
N GLU A 175 15.97 -9.58 -6.01
CA GLU A 175 14.62 -10.02 -5.63
C GLU A 175 14.06 -11.06 -6.61
N LYS A 176 14.32 -10.95 -7.92
CA LYS A 176 13.97 -11.99 -8.91
C LYS A 176 14.61 -13.34 -8.56
N GLU A 177 15.88 -13.34 -8.16
CA GLU A 177 16.57 -14.56 -7.75
C GLU A 177 15.98 -15.19 -6.48
N LYS A 178 15.53 -14.37 -5.53
CA LYS A 178 14.85 -14.87 -4.32
C LYS A 178 13.50 -15.51 -4.63
N VAL A 179 12.69 -14.87 -5.48
CA VAL A 179 11.38 -15.41 -5.90
C VAL A 179 11.57 -16.73 -6.66
N GLY A 180 12.59 -16.82 -7.52
CA GLY A 180 12.92 -18.06 -8.24
C GLY A 180 13.31 -19.22 -7.32
N ARG A 181 13.99 -18.95 -6.20
CA ARG A 181 14.40 -19.96 -5.21
C ARG A 181 13.29 -20.35 -4.21
N GLY A 182 12.25 -19.53 -4.07
CA GLY A 182 11.09 -19.83 -3.20
C GLY A 182 9.99 -20.64 -3.88
N SER A 183 10.22 -21.05 -5.14
CA SER A 183 9.30 -21.84 -5.96
C SER A 183 9.73 -23.32 -6.10
N GLU A 184 10.81 -23.71 -5.42
CA GLU A 184 11.30 -25.10 -5.25
C GLU A 184 11.04 -25.57 -3.81
#